data_AF-A0A956LP38-F1
#
_entry.id   AF-A0A956LP38-F1
#
_cell.length_a   1.000
_cell.length_b   1.000
_cell.length_c   1.000
_cell.angle_alpha   90.00
_cell.angle_beta   90.00
_cell.angle_gamma   90.00
#
_symmetry.space_group_name_H-M   'P 1'
#
loop_
_entity.id
_entity.type
_entity.pdbx_description
1 polymer ?
#
loop_
_entity_poly.entity_id
_entity_poly.type
_entity_poly.pdbx_seq_one_letter_code
_entity_poly.pdbx_strand_id
1 'polypeptide(L)'
;DNFLGGRDLDWAIVDWVLARMEAEHGVTLSREEPGDAPAIRRLKSAVEDVKIELSAAADASLLLPGFLPSGHLELTVTRADLERLCAPLIDRTVEICQRLLAEHRLRPADIERLVLVGGPTAMPLLRERVAARLGVPLQRELDPMTAVAHGAALYAASAGLDARPRAANDARGPAAKLWKRHPAVSADLKPHVVGKVTGAAQQGKGVPETIRLRRKDGRWESAWTDLNHEAGFIIGVELEPRRPNVFEVLARDPDGAPVPVQPDQLTIVQGMSLSDPPLSRRIGVALASDKVQVYFDRGEPLPARRTFRHHTVETVAAGSDDCLLKIPIVQGEFERAHLCRLVGTLEIRGRELKGTVPAGAPVELTLELDRGGNLSARALLPDIDQVFEEIAHLLVPEASHASLTASFSATERRLQAMRTRAFRGRLGEVIEQLDALVDTYKAVERDIAAAAGGDADAGLKARRTLLELDAQLERLEGQVEWPELKEEARWKLAWSSHWLEKYGNDHENRLFEEAAAGADRAEREQDAVELERQISMAYDLGFNAFLRDPEAWPALFENAAAEADRAHDLPRAHALVDEGRAAVRAGDRRKLERVVRKLWTLLPAEARQRQRAFQSGLR
;
A
#
# COMPACT_ATOMS: atom_id res chain seq x y z
N ASP A 1 -12.32 12.45 5.04
CA ASP A 1 -11.36 13.54 5.28
C ASP A 1 -10.47 13.13 6.43
N ASN A 2 -9.19 12.86 6.20
CA ASN A 2 -8.30 12.52 7.32
C ASN A 2 -8.03 13.76 8.20
N PHE A 3 -8.47 14.95 7.77
CA PHE A 3 -8.03 16.24 8.25
C PHE A 3 -9.09 17.07 8.99
N LEU A 4 -10.23 16.47 9.27
CA LEU A 4 -11.40 17.16 9.78
C LEU A 4 -11.95 16.40 10.97
N GLY A 5 -11.96 17.03 12.14
CA GLY A 5 -12.49 16.46 13.37
C GLY A 5 -12.74 17.49 14.46
N GLY A 6 -12.90 17.01 15.70
CA GLY A 6 -13.24 17.86 16.86
C GLY A 6 -12.24 18.97 17.12
N ARG A 7 -10.96 18.71 16.85
CA ARG A 7 -9.88 19.69 17.01
C ARG A 7 -10.01 20.86 16.04
N ASP A 8 -10.47 20.62 14.82
CA ASP A 8 -10.65 21.68 13.83
C ASP A 8 -11.84 22.58 14.22
N LEU A 9 -12.87 22.00 14.85
CA LEU A 9 -13.96 22.76 15.47
C LEU A 9 -13.44 23.62 16.63
N ASP A 10 -12.58 23.08 17.49
CA ASP A 10 -11.94 23.85 18.58
C ASP A 10 -11.16 25.03 18.01
N TRP A 11 -10.35 24.79 16.97
CA TRP A 11 -9.55 25.84 16.35
C TRP A 11 -10.40 26.95 15.74
N ALA A 12 -11.54 26.63 15.10
CA ALA A 12 -12.45 27.65 14.60
C ALA A 12 -12.98 28.57 15.72
N ILE A 13 -13.19 28.02 16.92
CA ILE A 13 -13.61 28.79 18.09
C ILE A 13 -12.43 29.55 18.69
N VAL A 14 -11.24 28.94 18.80
CA VAL A 14 -10.02 29.62 19.27
C VAL A 14 -9.69 30.83 18.39
N ASP A 15 -9.69 30.67 17.07
CA ASP A 15 -9.37 31.76 16.13
C ASP A 15 -10.40 32.90 16.26
N TRP A 16 -11.67 32.58 16.52
CA TRP A 16 -12.70 33.56 16.83
C TRP A 16 -12.47 34.27 18.19
N VAL A 17 -12.07 33.53 19.23
CA VAL A 17 -11.72 34.10 20.55
C VAL A 17 -10.51 35.01 20.44
N LEU A 18 -9.47 34.63 19.70
CA LEU A 18 -8.27 35.44 19.49
C LEU A 18 -8.61 36.77 18.81
N ALA A 19 -9.44 36.73 17.77
CA ALA A 19 -9.90 37.94 17.09
C ALA A 19 -10.73 38.86 18.03
N ARG A 20 -11.55 38.28 18.91
CA ARG A 20 -12.29 39.04 19.94
C ARG A 20 -11.37 39.64 20.99
N MET A 21 -10.40 38.87 21.46
CA MET A 21 -9.42 39.33 22.44
C MET A 21 -8.56 40.47 21.90
N GLU A 22 -8.14 40.41 20.63
CA GLU A 22 -7.43 41.50 19.98
C GLU A 22 -8.32 42.75 19.87
N ALA A 23 -9.58 42.59 19.44
CA ALA A 23 -10.52 43.70 19.31
C ALA A 23 -10.90 44.36 20.64
N GLU A 24 -11.08 43.57 21.71
CA GLU A 24 -11.60 44.04 23.01
C GLU A 24 -10.49 44.41 23.99
N HIS A 25 -9.31 43.81 23.88
CA HIS A 25 -8.21 43.98 24.84
C HIS A 25 -6.88 44.40 24.23
N GLY A 26 -6.76 44.45 22.90
CA GLY A 26 -5.51 44.83 22.21
C GLY A 26 -4.35 43.86 22.45
N VAL A 27 -4.65 42.61 22.84
CA VAL A 27 -3.66 41.55 23.04
C VAL A 27 -3.72 40.62 21.84
N THR A 28 -2.60 40.52 21.11
CA THR A 28 -2.44 39.61 19.98
C THR A 28 -1.63 38.40 20.43
N LEU A 29 -2.21 37.21 20.29
CA LEU A 29 -1.48 35.95 20.41
C LEU A 29 -1.50 35.24 19.07
N SER A 30 -0.37 34.67 18.66
CA SER A 30 -0.25 33.96 17.41
C SER A 30 0.00 32.47 17.64
N ARG A 31 -0.64 31.64 16.83
CA ARG A 31 -0.36 30.19 16.79
C ARG A 31 1.01 29.89 16.17
N GLU A 32 1.57 30.85 15.44
CA GLU A 32 2.84 30.72 14.73
C GLU A 32 4.05 31.09 15.59
N GLU A 33 3.82 31.78 16.72
CA GLU A 33 4.87 32.23 17.63
C GLU A 33 5.13 31.18 18.72
N PRO A 34 6.33 30.56 18.78
CA PRO A 34 6.63 29.53 19.78
C PRO A 34 6.49 30.02 21.23
N GLY A 35 6.71 31.31 21.46
CA GLY A 35 6.54 31.96 22.77
C GLY A 35 5.09 31.93 23.28
N ASP A 36 4.12 31.96 22.37
CA ASP A 36 2.68 31.99 22.69
C ASP A 36 2.09 30.59 22.90
N ALA A 37 2.82 29.54 22.50
CA ALA A 37 2.35 28.17 22.52
C ALA A 37 1.76 27.72 23.88
N PRO A 38 2.34 28.08 25.06
CA PRO A 38 1.71 27.77 26.35
C PRO A 38 0.34 28.43 26.55
N ALA A 39 0.19 29.69 26.15
CA ALA A 39 -1.07 30.43 26.28
C ALA A 39 -2.14 29.89 25.32
N ILE A 40 -1.75 29.61 24.06
CA ILE A 40 -2.64 29.02 23.06
C ILE A 40 -3.14 27.63 23.50
N ARG A 41 -2.27 26.77 24.06
CA ARG A 41 -2.70 25.46 24.59
C ARG A 41 -3.72 25.60 25.71
N ARG A 42 -3.50 26.56 26.62
CA ARG A 42 -4.42 26.85 27.72
C ARG A 42 -5.78 27.35 27.21
N LEU A 43 -5.77 28.27 26.23
CA LEU A 43 -6.99 28.77 25.59
C LEU A 43 -7.75 27.65 24.88
N LYS A 44 -7.06 26.84 24.07
CA LYS A 44 -7.66 25.72 23.35
C LYS A 44 -8.35 24.74 24.30
N SER A 45 -7.72 24.39 25.43
CA SER A 45 -8.33 23.48 26.41
C SER A 45 -9.65 24.04 26.96
N ALA A 46 -9.68 25.32 27.33
CA ALA A 46 -10.89 25.94 27.86
C ALA A 46 -11.98 26.09 26.78
N VAL A 47 -11.60 26.33 25.53
CA VAL A 47 -12.52 26.34 24.38
C VAL A 47 -13.13 24.95 24.13
N GLU A 48 -12.35 23.89 24.28
CA GLU A 48 -12.84 22.52 24.14
C GLU A 48 -13.91 22.20 25.20
N ASP A 49 -13.68 22.61 26.46
CA ASP A 49 -14.66 22.48 27.54
C ASP A 49 -15.95 23.27 27.25
N VAL A 50 -15.82 24.53 26.81
CA VAL A 50 -16.94 25.37 26.40
C VAL A 50 -17.75 24.74 25.25
N LYS A 51 -17.08 24.17 24.24
CA LYS A 51 -17.75 23.46 23.13
C LYS A 51 -18.51 22.24 23.63
N ILE A 52 -17.94 21.48 24.58
CA ILE A 52 -18.61 20.32 25.19
C ILE A 52 -19.86 20.78 25.94
N GLU A 53 -19.76 21.85 26.74
CA GLU A 53 -20.89 22.42 27.48
C GLU A 53 -22.02 22.89 26.56
N LEU A 54 -21.68 23.58 25.46
CA LEU A 54 -22.63 24.04 24.44
C LEU A 54 -23.36 22.91 23.70
N SER A 55 -22.89 21.67 23.81
CA SER A 55 -23.62 20.50 23.30
C SER A 55 -24.90 20.22 24.10
N ALA A 56 -24.99 20.75 25.33
CA ALA A 56 -26.16 20.65 26.20
C ALA A 56 -26.80 22.02 26.51
N ALA A 57 -25.99 23.07 26.70
CA ALA A 57 -26.43 24.42 27.07
C ALA A 57 -26.62 25.35 25.87
N ALA A 58 -27.38 26.43 26.05
CA ALA A 58 -27.61 27.44 25.01
C ALA A 58 -26.45 28.46 24.90
N ASP A 59 -25.72 28.65 26.00
CA ASP A 59 -24.54 29.49 26.14
C ASP A 59 -23.60 28.87 27.18
N ALA A 60 -22.33 29.28 27.16
CA ALA A 60 -21.30 28.88 28.12
C ALA A 60 -20.26 30.01 28.28
N SER A 61 -19.65 30.11 29.47
CA SER A 61 -18.67 31.15 29.77
C SER A 61 -17.23 30.62 29.68
N LEU A 62 -16.43 31.25 28.83
CA LEU A 62 -15.00 31.02 28.71
C LEU A 62 -14.27 31.91 29.71
N LEU A 63 -13.81 31.33 30.83
CA LEU A 63 -13.06 32.05 31.87
C LEU A 63 -11.61 31.55 31.96
N LEU A 64 -10.65 32.43 31.67
CA LEU A 64 -9.22 32.14 31.80
C LEU A 64 -8.55 33.11 32.79
N PRO A 65 -8.27 32.66 34.02
CA PRO A 65 -7.69 33.56 35.02
C PRO A 65 -6.26 34.01 34.72
N GLY A 66 -5.95 35.32 34.80
CA GLY A 66 -4.58 35.82 34.60
C GLY A 66 -4.07 35.58 33.17
N PHE A 67 -4.98 35.55 32.20
CA PHE A 67 -4.66 35.33 30.80
C PHE A 67 -4.28 36.62 30.07
N LEU A 68 -4.80 37.76 30.54
CA LEU A 68 -4.51 39.08 30.01
C LEU A 68 -3.58 39.84 30.95
N PRO A 69 -2.77 40.79 30.47
CA PRO A 69 -2.01 41.70 31.33
C PRO A 69 -2.89 42.48 32.31
N SER A 70 -4.15 42.74 31.91
CA SER A 70 -5.18 43.44 32.70
C SER A 70 -5.95 42.54 33.68
N GLY A 71 -5.77 41.21 33.63
CA GLY A 71 -6.47 40.27 34.51
C GLY A 71 -6.94 38.99 33.83
N HIS A 72 -8.22 38.66 34.01
CA HIS A 72 -8.82 37.43 33.48
C HIS A 72 -9.45 37.71 32.10
N LEU A 73 -9.42 36.71 31.20
CA LEU A 73 -10.26 36.73 30.00
C LEU A 73 -11.61 36.11 30.35
N GLU A 74 -12.70 36.80 30.06
CA GLU A 74 -14.07 36.33 30.27
C GLU A 74 -14.89 36.63 29.00
N LEU A 75 -15.40 35.58 28.35
CA LEU A 75 -16.21 35.69 27.14
C LEU A 75 -17.38 34.72 27.19
N THR A 76 -18.58 35.17 26.84
CA THR A 76 -19.74 34.28 26.65
C THR A 76 -19.76 33.77 25.22
N VAL A 77 -19.79 32.45 25.05
CA VAL A 77 -19.95 31.79 23.74
C VAL A 77 -21.36 31.23 23.67
N THR A 78 -22.10 31.55 22.61
CA THR A 78 -23.46 31.03 22.42
C THR A 78 -23.47 29.81 21.51
N ARG A 79 -24.52 28.99 21.59
CA ARG A 79 -24.75 27.90 20.64
C ARG A 79 -24.82 28.41 19.20
N ALA A 80 -25.42 29.59 18.98
CA ALA A 80 -25.48 30.21 17.66
C ALA A 80 -24.08 30.55 17.11
N ASP A 81 -23.15 31.00 17.96
CA ASP A 81 -21.76 31.21 17.57
C ASP A 81 -21.09 29.89 17.20
N LEU A 82 -21.26 28.85 18.02
CA LEU A 82 -20.75 27.52 17.72
C LEU A 82 -21.26 27.01 16.38
N GLU A 83 -22.56 27.13 16.13
CA GLU A 83 -23.20 26.72 14.87
C GLU A 83 -22.63 27.45 13.67
N ARG A 84 -22.49 28.77 13.77
CA ARG A 84 -21.92 29.62 12.72
C ARG A 84 -20.46 29.25 12.43
N LEU A 85 -19.65 29.09 13.47
CA LEU A 85 -18.22 28.80 13.35
C LEU A 85 -17.95 27.38 12.82
N CYS A 86 -18.78 26.41 13.23
CA CYS A 86 -18.61 25.00 12.83
C CYS A 86 -19.30 24.65 11.51
N ALA A 87 -20.25 25.46 11.03
CA ALA A 87 -21.05 25.16 9.84
C ALA A 87 -20.22 24.80 8.59
N PRO A 88 -19.18 25.58 8.19
CA PRO A 88 -18.39 25.26 7.00
C PRO A 88 -17.66 23.92 7.13
N LEU A 89 -17.16 23.62 8.33
CA LEU A 89 -16.48 22.37 8.63
C LEU A 89 -17.45 21.18 8.57
N ILE A 90 -18.66 21.32 9.11
CA ILE A 90 -19.68 20.26 9.04
C ILE A 90 -20.19 20.08 7.60
N ASP A 91 -20.41 21.14 6.84
CA ASP A 91 -20.88 21.04 5.45
C ASP A 91 -19.87 20.29 4.57
N ARG A 92 -18.57 20.55 4.75
CA ARG A 92 -17.50 19.78 4.10
C ARG A 92 -17.59 18.27 4.41
N THR A 93 -17.98 17.88 5.62
CA THR A 93 -18.18 16.44 5.94
C THR A 93 -19.30 15.83 5.11
N VAL A 94 -20.40 16.57 4.93
CA VAL A 94 -21.58 16.13 4.17
C VAL A 94 -21.26 15.98 2.69
N GLU A 95 -20.56 16.94 2.10
CA GLU A 95 -20.16 16.90 0.68
C GLU A 95 -19.31 15.66 0.37
N ILE A 96 -18.40 15.29 1.27
CA ILE A 96 -17.58 14.08 1.12
C ILE A 96 -18.44 12.82 1.16
N CYS A 97 -19.40 12.75 2.08
CA CYS A 97 -20.34 11.62 2.14
C CYS A 97 -21.18 11.52 0.85
N GLN A 98 -21.66 12.65 0.32
CA GLN A 98 -22.44 12.67 -0.92
C GLN A 98 -21.60 12.25 -2.14
N ARG A 99 -20.34 12.70 -2.23
CA ARG A 99 -19.42 12.28 -3.28
C ARG A 99 -19.15 10.78 -3.24
N LEU A 100 -18.94 10.22 -2.04
CA LEU A 100 -18.73 8.78 -1.87
C LEU A 100 -19.95 7.97 -2.33
N LEU A 101 -21.16 8.40 -1.97
CA LEU A 101 -22.39 7.75 -2.43
C LEU A 101 -22.50 7.80 -3.96
N ALA A 102 -22.17 8.93 -4.58
CA ALA A 102 -22.18 9.09 -6.03
C ALA A 102 -21.15 8.21 -6.75
N GLU A 103 -19.93 8.11 -6.23
CA GLU A 103 -18.85 7.23 -6.75
C GLU A 103 -19.30 5.76 -6.78
N HIS A 104 -20.05 5.33 -5.77
CA HIS A 104 -20.60 3.97 -5.70
C HIS A 104 -21.99 3.81 -6.33
N ARG A 105 -22.53 4.87 -6.94
CA ARG A 105 -23.87 4.90 -7.56
C ARG A 105 -24.99 4.50 -6.58
N LEU A 106 -24.83 4.83 -5.30
CA LEU A 106 -25.81 4.58 -4.26
C LEU A 106 -26.67 5.82 -4.02
N ARG A 107 -27.98 5.62 -3.85
CA ARG A 107 -28.91 6.67 -3.43
C ARG A 107 -29.10 6.60 -1.91
N PRO A 108 -29.51 7.70 -1.27
CA PRO A 108 -29.83 7.69 0.16
C PRO A 108 -30.80 6.57 0.58
N ALA A 109 -31.78 6.24 -0.27
CA ALA A 109 -32.75 5.17 -0.04
C ALA A 109 -32.14 3.76 -0.04
N ASP A 110 -30.94 3.59 -0.61
CA ASP A 110 -30.22 2.32 -0.62
C ASP A 110 -29.42 2.12 0.69
N ILE A 111 -29.37 3.13 1.57
CA ILE A 111 -28.67 3.08 2.87
C ILE A 111 -29.67 2.78 3.99
N GLU A 112 -29.51 1.61 4.63
CA GLU A 112 -30.42 1.18 5.70
C GLU A 112 -30.29 2.04 6.97
N ARG A 113 -29.05 2.38 7.37
CA ARG A 113 -28.76 3.04 8.65
C ARG A 113 -27.55 3.96 8.58
N LEU A 114 -27.64 5.09 9.27
CA LEU A 114 -26.51 5.99 9.54
C LEU A 114 -26.01 5.78 10.98
N VAL A 115 -24.77 5.31 11.12
CA VAL A 115 -24.10 5.13 12.41
C VAL A 115 -23.07 6.24 12.61
N LEU A 116 -23.19 7.01 13.70
CA LEU A 116 -22.28 8.09 14.04
C LEU A 116 -21.28 7.64 15.10
N VAL A 117 -20.00 7.88 14.86
CA VAL A 117 -18.88 7.44 15.69
C VAL A 117 -17.92 8.60 15.93
N GLY A 118 -17.40 8.72 17.15
CA GLY A 118 -16.47 9.76 17.58
C GLY A 118 -17.14 10.91 18.34
N GLY A 119 -16.44 11.47 19.33
CA GLY A 119 -16.98 12.48 20.26
C GLY A 119 -17.66 13.70 19.64
N PRO A 120 -17.11 14.35 18.59
CA PRO A 120 -17.76 15.47 17.93
C PRO A 120 -19.17 15.14 17.40
N THR A 121 -19.42 13.86 17.09
CA THR A 121 -20.75 13.44 16.63
C THR A 121 -21.80 13.45 17.75
N ALA A 122 -21.43 13.62 19.02
CA ALA A 122 -22.39 13.86 20.09
C ALA A 122 -23.10 15.21 19.96
N MET A 123 -22.51 16.18 19.26
CA MET A 123 -23.08 17.52 19.07
C MET A 123 -24.42 17.45 18.31
N PRO A 124 -25.52 17.98 18.88
CA PRO A 124 -26.84 17.96 18.23
C PRO A 124 -26.83 18.55 16.81
N LEU A 125 -26.16 19.70 16.65
CA LEU A 125 -25.99 20.38 15.37
C LEU A 125 -25.45 19.44 14.28
N LEU A 126 -24.37 18.70 14.59
CA LEU A 126 -23.73 17.81 13.62
C LEU A 126 -24.70 16.68 13.23
N ARG A 127 -25.34 16.05 14.22
CA ARG A 127 -26.28 14.94 14.00
C ARG A 127 -27.44 15.36 13.10
N GLU A 128 -28.06 16.50 13.40
CA GLU A 128 -29.21 17.01 12.67
C GLU A 128 -28.82 17.42 11.26
N ARG A 129 -27.71 18.15 11.09
CA ARG A 129 -27.25 18.63 9.79
C ARG A 129 -26.84 17.48 8.87
N VAL A 130 -26.11 16.49 9.38
CA VAL A 130 -25.71 15.31 8.60
C VAL A 130 -26.93 14.47 8.21
N ALA A 131 -27.83 14.17 9.15
CA ALA A 131 -29.03 13.38 8.86
C ALA A 131 -29.94 14.07 7.84
N ALA A 132 -30.18 15.38 8.00
CA ALA A 132 -31.02 16.16 7.11
C ALA A 132 -30.44 16.26 5.68
N ARG A 133 -29.12 16.47 5.56
CA ARG A 133 -28.47 16.65 4.26
C ARG A 133 -28.22 15.34 3.51
N LEU A 134 -28.02 14.23 4.21
CA LEU A 134 -27.86 12.92 3.59
C LEU A 134 -29.21 12.25 3.31
N GLY A 135 -30.28 12.60 4.04
CA GLY A 135 -31.59 11.98 3.90
C GLY A 135 -31.64 10.52 4.35
N VAL A 136 -30.75 10.13 5.27
CA VAL A 136 -30.62 8.75 5.78
C VAL A 136 -31.10 8.68 7.24
N PRO A 137 -31.84 7.63 7.64
CA PRO A 137 -32.26 7.43 9.02
C PRO A 137 -31.07 7.32 9.99
N LEU A 138 -31.03 8.21 10.99
CA LEU A 138 -29.99 8.21 12.02
C LEU A 138 -30.27 7.15 13.09
N GLN A 139 -29.29 6.27 13.34
CA GLN A 139 -29.35 5.33 14.44
C GLN A 139 -28.83 5.95 15.74
N ARG A 140 -29.57 5.74 16.84
CA ARG A 140 -29.34 6.41 18.14
C ARG A 140 -28.89 5.49 19.29
N GLU A 141 -28.91 4.18 19.11
CA GLU A 141 -28.66 3.22 20.20
C GLU A 141 -27.17 3.04 20.55
N LEU A 142 -26.25 3.55 19.73
CA LEU A 142 -24.82 3.39 19.94
C LEU A 142 -24.21 4.65 20.55
N ASP A 143 -23.43 4.47 21.61
CA ASP A 143 -22.59 5.53 22.16
C ASP A 143 -21.42 5.81 21.20
N PRO A 144 -21.35 7.02 20.60
CA PRO A 144 -20.31 7.36 19.64
C PRO A 144 -18.90 7.37 20.25
N MET A 145 -18.76 7.54 21.57
CA MET A 145 -17.46 7.61 22.25
C MET A 145 -16.81 6.24 22.40
N THR A 146 -17.63 5.19 22.60
CA THR A 146 -17.16 3.86 22.96
C THR A 146 -17.32 2.82 21.86
N ALA A 147 -18.10 3.11 20.81
CA ALA A 147 -18.38 2.17 19.72
C ALA A 147 -17.11 1.53 19.11
N VAL A 148 -16.06 2.31 18.87
CA VAL A 148 -14.78 1.79 18.33
C VAL A 148 -14.09 0.88 19.33
N ALA A 149 -13.97 1.32 20.59
CA ALA A 149 -13.30 0.55 21.64
C ALA A 149 -14.03 -0.78 21.92
N HIS A 150 -15.36 -0.79 21.92
CA HIS A 150 -16.15 -2.00 22.01
C HIS A 150 -15.91 -2.94 20.82
N GLY A 151 -15.91 -2.42 19.60
CA GLY A 151 -15.58 -3.20 18.41
C GLY A 151 -14.16 -3.78 18.46
N ALA A 152 -13.19 -2.97 18.88
CA ALA A 152 -11.79 -3.37 19.03
C ALA A 152 -11.58 -4.40 20.16
N ALA A 153 -12.29 -4.28 21.28
CA ALA A 153 -12.22 -5.25 22.38
C ALA A 153 -12.80 -6.61 21.97
N LEU A 154 -13.95 -6.60 21.27
CA LEU A 154 -14.51 -7.79 20.64
C LEU A 154 -13.53 -8.41 19.64
N TYR A 155 -12.84 -7.57 18.84
CA TYR A 155 -11.81 -8.02 17.92
C TYR A 155 -10.58 -8.60 18.64
N ALA A 156 -10.03 -7.95 19.66
CA ALA A 156 -8.84 -8.41 20.38
C ALA A 156 -9.10 -9.74 21.11
N ALA A 157 -10.28 -9.90 21.71
CA ALA A 157 -10.74 -11.17 22.26
C ALA A 157 -10.85 -12.26 21.19
N SER A 158 -11.05 -11.88 19.94
CA SER A 158 -11.22 -12.77 18.79
C SER A 158 -9.92 -13.10 18.03
N ALA A 159 -8.93 -12.19 18.06
CA ALA A 159 -7.71 -12.28 17.28
C ALA A 159 -6.61 -13.17 17.88
N GLY A 160 -6.89 -13.83 19.03
CA GLY A 160 -5.91 -14.71 19.69
C GLY A 160 -4.66 -13.98 20.21
N LEU A 161 -4.75 -12.66 20.43
CA LEU A 161 -3.68 -11.80 20.96
C LEU A 161 -3.44 -12.02 22.47
N ASP A 162 -3.51 -13.26 22.94
CA ASP A 162 -3.25 -13.61 24.33
C ASP A 162 -1.76 -13.33 24.61
N ALA A 163 -1.45 -12.11 25.06
CA ALA A 163 -0.14 -11.67 25.54
C ALA A 163 0.19 -12.29 26.91
N ARG A 164 -0.33 -13.48 27.20
CA ARG A 164 0.07 -14.23 28.38
C ARG A 164 1.48 -14.73 28.13
N PRO A 165 2.46 -14.46 29.02
CA PRO A 165 3.73 -15.14 28.95
C PRO A 165 3.43 -16.64 28.94
N ARG A 166 3.81 -17.30 27.84
CA ARG A 166 3.72 -18.75 27.74
C ARG A 166 4.59 -19.27 28.87
N ALA A 167 3.97 -19.74 29.95
CA ALA A 167 4.69 -20.48 30.97
C ALA A 167 5.51 -21.54 30.23
N ALA A 168 6.80 -21.62 30.54
CA ALA A 168 7.64 -22.69 30.03
C ALA A 168 6.94 -24.00 30.43
N ASN A 169 6.26 -24.62 29.46
CA ASN A 169 5.59 -25.88 29.71
C ASN A 169 6.73 -26.89 29.90
N ASP A 170 6.96 -27.26 31.15
CA ASP A 170 7.69 -28.47 31.53
C ASP A 170 6.92 -29.67 30.95
N ALA A 171 7.16 -29.96 29.68
CA ALA A 171 6.66 -31.17 29.04
C ALA A 171 7.48 -32.35 29.57
N ARG A 172 6.99 -32.97 30.65
CA ARG A 172 7.33 -34.35 30.97
C ARG A 172 6.68 -35.27 29.94
N GLY A 173 7.46 -35.74 28.97
CA GLY A 173 7.13 -36.89 28.09
C GLY A 173 7.05 -36.57 26.59
N PRO A 174 7.20 -37.59 25.71
CA PRO A 174 7.14 -37.43 24.26
C PRO A 174 5.68 -37.22 23.80
N ALA A 175 5.24 -35.96 23.71
CA ALA A 175 3.94 -35.61 23.12
C ALA A 175 4.06 -35.49 21.60
N ALA A 176 3.05 -35.99 20.87
CA ALA A 176 3.00 -35.86 19.41
C ALA A 176 2.74 -34.38 19.02
N LYS A 177 3.49 -33.86 18.04
CA LYS A 177 3.34 -32.46 17.60
C LYS A 177 2.13 -32.34 16.68
N LEU A 178 1.22 -31.43 16.99
CA LEU A 178 0.03 -31.16 16.20
C LEU A 178 0.22 -29.88 15.37
N TRP A 179 0.24 -30.01 14.04
CA TRP A 179 0.01 -28.88 13.15
C TRP A 179 -1.50 -28.69 12.97
N LYS A 180 -1.99 -27.46 13.07
CA LYS A 180 -3.42 -27.15 12.92
C LYS A 180 -3.61 -25.82 12.21
N ARG A 181 -4.69 -25.73 11.42
CA ARG A 181 -5.17 -24.53 10.77
C ARG A 181 -6.67 -24.41 11.00
N HIS A 182 -7.09 -23.27 11.51
CA HIS A 182 -8.48 -22.92 11.77
C HIS A 182 -8.61 -21.40 11.68
N PRO A 183 -9.80 -20.87 11.35
CA PRO A 183 -10.04 -19.43 11.45
C PRO A 183 -9.95 -19.00 12.92
N ALA A 184 -9.18 -17.96 13.22
CA ALA A 184 -9.18 -17.37 14.56
C ALA A 184 -10.55 -16.73 14.87
N VAL A 185 -11.18 -16.15 13.84
CA VAL A 185 -12.52 -15.55 13.87
C VAL A 185 -13.34 -16.11 12.71
N SER A 186 -14.57 -16.55 12.98
CA SER A 186 -15.47 -17.08 11.96
C SER A 186 -16.84 -16.43 12.05
N ALA A 187 -17.34 -15.93 10.92
CA ALA A 187 -18.74 -15.53 10.79
C ALA A 187 -19.67 -16.76 10.70
N ASP A 188 -19.14 -17.86 10.16
CA ASP A 188 -19.82 -19.16 10.12
C ASP A 188 -19.88 -19.79 11.51
N LEU A 189 -21.06 -20.33 11.87
CA LEU A 189 -21.29 -21.08 13.10
C LEU A 189 -20.71 -22.50 13.05
N LYS A 190 -20.40 -23.01 11.84
CA LYS A 190 -19.91 -24.37 11.61
C LYS A 190 -18.60 -24.43 10.80
N PRO A 191 -17.52 -23.72 11.19
CA PRO A 191 -16.27 -23.76 10.45
C PRO A 191 -15.55 -25.10 10.60
N HIS A 192 -14.55 -25.32 9.77
CA HIS A 192 -13.73 -26.53 9.78
C HIS A 192 -12.36 -26.27 10.42
N VAL A 193 -11.92 -27.21 11.24
CA VAL A 193 -10.55 -27.30 11.76
C VAL A 193 -9.82 -28.37 10.95
N VAL A 194 -8.68 -27.98 10.37
CA VAL A 194 -7.79 -28.90 9.66
C VAL A 194 -6.55 -29.09 10.52
N GLY A 195 -6.03 -30.31 10.62
CA GLY A 195 -4.76 -30.55 11.29
C GLY A 195 -4.05 -31.80 10.82
N LYS A 196 -2.79 -31.93 11.23
CA LYS A 196 -1.89 -33.05 10.92
C LYS A 196 -1.02 -33.34 12.14
N VAL A 197 -0.98 -34.61 12.55
CA VAL A 197 -0.08 -35.04 13.61
C VAL A 197 1.30 -35.32 13.02
N THR A 198 2.35 -34.84 13.69
CA THR A 198 3.75 -34.88 13.26
C THR A 198 4.64 -35.35 14.39
N GLY A 199 5.73 -36.05 14.07
CA GLY A 199 6.77 -36.40 15.04
C GLY A 199 6.47 -37.57 15.98
N ALA A 200 5.39 -38.34 15.76
CA ALA A 200 5.24 -39.66 16.37
C ALA A 200 6.09 -40.68 15.57
N ALA A 201 6.92 -41.47 16.26
CA ALA A 201 7.74 -42.49 15.63
C ALA A 201 6.86 -43.41 14.76
N GLN A 202 7.22 -43.57 13.48
CA GLN A 202 6.49 -44.41 12.56
C GLN A 202 6.47 -45.86 13.08
N GLN A 203 5.25 -46.36 13.32
CA GLN A 203 4.85 -47.74 13.68
C GLN A 203 5.14 -48.20 15.12
N GLY A 204 4.12 -48.10 15.98
CA GLY A 204 4.09 -48.68 17.34
C GLY A 204 3.17 -47.94 18.32
N LYS A 205 3.05 -48.47 19.55
CA LYS A 205 2.29 -47.88 20.69
C LYS A 205 2.62 -46.39 20.86
N GLY A 206 1.61 -45.52 20.87
CA GLY A 206 1.76 -44.07 21.04
C GLY A 206 1.63 -43.23 19.76
N VAL A 207 1.30 -43.83 18.61
CA VAL A 207 0.85 -43.09 17.42
C VAL A 207 -0.67 -42.88 17.53
N PRO A 208 -1.17 -41.64 17.46
CA PRO A 208 -2.61 -41.41 17.47
C PRO A 208 -3.21 -41.88 16.14
N GLU A 209 -4.26 -42.68 16.20
CA GLU A 209 -5.05 -43.15 15.06
C GLU A 209 -6.34 -42.33 14.91
N THR A 210 -6.92 -41.90 16.03
CA THR A 210 -8.16 -41.13 16.03
C THR A 210 -8.01 -39.84 16.82
N ILE A 211 -8.72 -38.79 16.38
CA ILE A 211 -8.74 -37.48 17.02
C ILE A 211 -10.17 -36.96 17.20
N ARG A 212 -10.38 -36.19 18.25
CA ARG A 212 -11.65 -35.54 18.59
C ARG A 212 -11.39 -34.13 19.11
N LEU A 213 -12.33 -33.23 18.82
CA LEU A 213 -12.38 -31.91 19.43
C LEU A 213 -13.55 -31.83 20.41
N ARG A 214 -13.29 -31.31 21.61
CA ARG A 214 -14.32 -31.08 22.63
C ARG A 214 -14.29 -29.64 23.09
N ARG A 215 -15.43 -28.94 23.04
CA ARG A 215 -15.52 -27.57 23.53
C ARG A 215 -15.45 -27.55 25.06
N LYS A 216 -14.65 -26.64 25.61
CA LYS A 216 -14.29 -26.59 27.04
C LYS A 216 -15.49 -26.35 27.97
N ASP A 217 -16.59 -25.82 27.44
CA ASP A 217 -17.86 -25.66 28.15
C ASP A 217 -18.61 -27.00 28.34
N GLY A 218 -18.13 -28.09 27.73
CA GLY A 218 -18.71 -29.43 27.81
C GLY A 218 -19.98 -29.61 26.97
N ARG A 219 -20.39 -28.60 26.19
CA ARG A 219 -21.67 -28.60 25.47
C ARG A 219 -21.58 -29.09 24.03
N TRP A 220 -20.36 -29.26 23.52
CA TRP A 220 -20.14 -29.76 22.16
C TRP A 220 -18.90 -30.65 22.09
N GLU A 221 -19.01 -31.74 21.34
CA GLU A 221 -17.90 -32.63 21.01
C GLU A 221 -18.09 -33.24 19.62
N SER A 222 -17.01 -33.34 18.84
CA SER A 222 -17.03 -34.00 17.53
C SER A 222 -17.17 -35.52 17.68
N ALA A 223 -17.46 -36.26 16.61
CA ALA A 223 -17.16 -37.69 16.60
C ALA A 223 -15.64 -37.93 16.67
N TRP A 224 -15.22 -39.13 17.07
CA TRP A 224 -13.85 -39.59 16.82
C TRP A 224 -13.65 -39.68 15.32
N THR A 225 -12.57 -39.07 14.82
CA THR A 225 -12.25 -38.99 13.39
C THR A 225 -10.92 -39.70 13.16
N ASP A 226 -10.92 -40.65 12.23
CA ASP A 226 -9.72 -41.36 11.83
C ASP A 226 -8.75 -40.42 11.12
N LEU A 227 -7.46 -40.52 11.46
CA LEU A 227 -6.42 -39.80 10.74
C LEU A 227 -6.18 -40.48 9.39
N ASN A 228 -6.02 -39.69 8.33
CA ASN A 228 -5.76 -40.21 7.00
C ASN A 228 -4.34 -40.82 6.88
N HIS A 229 -3.98 -41.36 5.70
CA HIS A 229 -2.66 -41.96 5.46
C HIS A 229 -1.47 -41.00 5.70
N GLU A 230 -1.71 -39.68 5.73
CA GLU A 230 -0.72 -38.66 6.09
C GLU A 230 -0.86 -38.15 7.54
N ALA A 231 -1.59 -38.84 8.40
CA ALA A 231 -1.91 -38.42 9.76
C ALA A 231 -2.69 -37.08 9.86
N GLY A 232 -3.45 -36.73 8.82
CA GLY A 232 -4.27 -35.52 8.73
C GLY A 232 -5.74 -35.74 9.05
N PHE A 233 -6.43 -34.69 9.51
CA PHE A 233 -7.87 -34.69 9.80
C PHE A 233 -8.54 -33.37 9.39
N ILE A 234 -9.86 -33.44 9.20
CA ILE A 234 -10.74 -32.29 9.02
C ILE A 234 -11.97 -32.52 9.91
N ILE A 235 -12.23 -31.62 10.85
CA ILE A 235 -13.38 -31.70 11.77
C ILE A 235 -14.18 -30.40 11.67
N GLY A 236 -15.47 -30.50 11.34
CA GLY A 236 -16.41 -29.38 11.49
C GLY A 236 -16.70 -29.16 12.97
N VAL A 237 -16.63 -27.90 13.44
CA VAL A 237 -16.88 -27.53 14.83
C VAL A 237 -18.10 -26.62 14.94
N GLU A 238 -18.83 -26.67 16.05
CA GLU A 238 -19.97 -25.78 16.29
C GLU A 238 -19.62 -24.68 17.30
N LEU A 239 -19.83 -23.42 16.88
CA LEU A 239 -19.51 -22.25 17.67
C LEU A 239 -20.74 -21.70 18.40
N GLU A 240 -20.59 -21.30 19.65
CA GLU A 240 -21.53 -20.38 20.29
C GLU A 240 -21.33 -18.96 19.72
N PRO A 241 -22.44 -18.25 19.42
CA PRO A 241 -22.37 -16.90 18.86
C PRO A 241 -21.68 -15.88 19.77
N ARG A 242 -20.97 -14.93 19.15
CA ARG A 242 -20.40 -13.71 19.75
C ARG A 242 -19.46 -13.96 20.94
N ARG A 243 -18.77 -15.10 20.96
CA ARG A 243 -17.84 -15.42 22.05
C ARG A 243 -16.69 -16.33 21.58
N PRO A 244 -15.59 -16.38 22.35
CA PRO A 244 -14.54 -17.37 22.13
C PRO A 244 -15.01 -18.79 22.42
N ASN A 245 -14.76 -19.70 21.50
CA ASN A 245 -15.01 -21.14 21.64
C ASN A 245 -13.66 -21.84 21.76
N VAL A 246 -13.33 -22.31 22.97
CA VAL A 246 -12.10 -23.04 23.25
C VAL A 246 -12.37 -24.53 23.10
N PHE A 247 -11.60 -25.21 22.26
CA PHE A 247 -11.69 -26.64 22.02
C PHE A 247 -10.43 -27.35 22.51
N GLU A 248 -10.62 -28.40 23.31
CA GLU A 248 -9.62 -29.37 23.69
C GLU A 248 -9.46 -30.41 22.58
N VAL A 249 -8.21 -30.77 22.28
CA VAL A 249 -7.83 -31.77 21.29
C VAL A 249 -7.49 -33.06 22.02
N LEU A 250 -8.26 -34.12 21.73
CA LEU A 250 -8.10 -35.43 22.32
C LEU A 250 -7.67 -36.41 21.22
N ALA A 251 -6.64 -37.21 21.47
CA ALA A 251 -6.17 -38.23 20.53
C ALA A 251 -6.06 -39.59 21.22
N ARG A 252 -6.26 -40.67 20.45
CA ARG A 252 -6.15 -42.07 20.91
C ARG A 252 -5.34 -42.91 19.95
N ASP A 253 -4.60 -43.87 20.49
CA ASP A 253 -3.91 -44.91 19.72
C ASP A 253 -4.86 -46.06 19.31
N PRO A 254 -4.39 -47.06 18.54
CA PRO A 254 -5.22 -48.19 18.11
C PRO A 254 -5.78 -49.06 19.23
N ASP A 255 -5.12 -49.08 20.40
CA ASP A 255 -5.59 -49.79 21.59
C ASP A 255 -6.62 -48.96 22.39
N GLY A 256 -6.94 -47.75 21.90
CA GLY A 256 -7.86 -46.80 22.54
C GLY A 256 -7.25 -46.01 23.70
N ALA A 257 -5.92 -46.12 23.93
CA ALA A 257 -5.23 -45.40 24.97
C ALA A 257 -5.01 -43.92 24.58
N PRO A 258 -5.13 -42.97 25.52
CA PRO A 258 -4.98 -41.55 25.22
C PRO A 258 -3.54 -41.20 24.86
N VAL A 259 -3.36 -40.46 23.76
CA VAL A 259 -2.06 -39.97 23.29
C VAL A 259 -1.99 -38.45 23.49
N PRO A 260 -1.01 -37.93 24.26
CA PRO A 260 -0.86 -36.50 24.44
C PRO A 260 -0.39 -35.81 23.15
N VAL A 261 -1.07 -34.72 22.77
CA VAL A 261 -0.74 -33.89 21.60
C VAL A 261 -0.39 -32.47 22.03
N GLN A 262 0.50 -31.80 21.28
CA GLN A 262 0.84 -30.40 21.53
C GLN A 262 0.78 -29.55 20.24
N PRO A 263 0.02 -28.44 20.22
CA PRO A 263 -0.85 -27.93 21.29
C PRO A 263 -2.09 -28.82 21.48
N ASP A 264 -2.58 -28.91 22.71
CA ASP A 264 -3.76 -29.68 23.14
C ASP A 264 -5.06 -28.86 23.13
N GLN A 265 -5.00 -27.58 22.77
CA GLN A 265 -6.16 -26.69 22.70
C GLN A 265 -6.11 -25.79 21.47
N LEU A 266 -7.28 -25.36 20.98
CA LEU A 266 -7.45 -24.32 19.97
C LEU A 266 -8.64 -23.42 20.31
N THR A 267 -8.65 -22.20 19.81
CA THR A 267 -9.73 -21.22 20.09
C THR A 267 -10.24 -20.64 18.78
N ILE A 268 -11.55 -20.63 18.60
CA ILE A 268 -12.23 -20.00 17.46
C ILE A 268 -13.28 -19.06 18.00
N VAL A 269 -13.27 -17.80 17.56
CA VAL A 269 -14.24 -16.81 18.04
C VAL A 269 -15.32 -16.59 17.00
N GLN A 270 -16.58 -16.70 17.39
CA GLN A 270 -17.69 -16.45 16.49
C GLN A 270 -17.95 -14.94 16.40
N GLY A 271 -17.83 -14.36 15.20
CA GLY A 271 -17.95 -12.93 14.98
C GLY A 271 -17.67 -12.51 13.54
N MET A 272 -17.82 -11.23 13.22
CA MET A 272 -17.47 -10.72 11.90
C MET A 272 -15.94 -10.67 11.78
N SER A 273 -15.39 -11.39 10.81
CA SER A 273 -13.98 -11.25 10.44
C SER A 273 -13.84 -10.00 9.57
N LEU A 274 -13.05 -9.02 10.02
CA LEU A 274 -12.50 -8.01 9.12
C LEU A 274 -11.57 -8.74 8.15
N SER A 275 -11.79 -8.53 6.85
CA SER A 275 -10.81 -8.87 5.82
C SER A 275 -9.51 -8.13 6.13
N ASP A 276 -8.38 -8.80 5.92
CA ASP A 276 -7.05 -8.16 5.92
C ASP A 276 -7.09 -6.84 5.12
N PRO A 277 -6.46 -5.76 5.61
CA PRO A 277 -6.54 -4.46 4.95
C PRO A 277 -6.00 -4.57 3.52
N PRO A 278 -6.75 -4.11 2.51
CA PRO A 278 -6.33 -4.23 1.12
C PRO A 278 -5.21 -3.23 0.82
N LEU A 279 -4.24 -3.66 0.04
CA LEU A 279 -3.19 -2.80 -0.47
C LEU A 279 -3.77 -1.69 -1.35
N SER A 280 -3.33 -0.44 -1.18
CA SER A 280 -3.89 0.71 -1.90
C SER A 280 -3.46 0.80 -3.36
N ARG A 281 -2.26 0.32 -3.70
CA ARG A 281 -1.63 0.42 -5.03
C ARG A 281 -0.71 -0.76 -5.31
N ARG A 282 -0.50 -1.05 -6.60
CA ARG A 282 0.50 -2.03 -7.03
C ARG A 282 1.90 -1.69 -6.53
N ILE A 283 2.63 -2.72 -6.07
CA ILE A 283 4.04 -2.64 -5.67
C ILE A 283 4.83 -3.61 -6.53
N GLY A 284 5.97 -3.16 -7.02
CA GLY A 284 6.85 -3.97 -7.85
C GLY A 284 8.29 -3.50 -7.81
N VAL A 285 9.09 -4.12 -8.68
CA VAL A 285 10.52 -3.85 -8.82
C VAL A 285 10.76 -3.36 -10.24
N ALA A 286 11.47 -2.25 -10.38
CA ALA A 286 11.88 -1.74 -11.69
C ALA A 286 12.93 -2.66 -12.30
N LEU A 287 12.72 -3.08 -13.54
CA LEU A 287 13.67 -3.84 -14.34
C LEU A 287 14.43 -2.89 -15.27
N ALA A 288 15.65 -3.24 -15.66
CA ALA A 288 16.53 -2.47 -16.54
C ALA A 288 15.88 -2.10 -17.89
N SER A 289 14.85 -2.86 -18.31
CA SER A 289 14.03 -2.63 -19.49
C SER A 289 12.97 -1.52 -19.33
N ASP A 290 12.97 -0.79 -18.21
CA ASP A 290 11.92 0.16 -17.82
C ASP A 290 10.57 -0.51 -17.52
N LYS A 291 10.48 -1.84 -17.44
CA LYS A 291 9.26 -2.54 -17.01
C LYS A 291 9.22 -2.70 -15.49
N VAL A 292 8.01 -2.83 -14.94
CA VAL A 292 7.78 -3.18 -13.53
C VAL A 292 7.47 -4.67 -13.40
N GLN A 293 8.28 -5.41 -12.64
CA GLN A 293 7.89 -6.72 -12.15
C GLN A 293 6.96 -6.53 -10.94
N VAL A 294 5.67 -6.78 -11.12
CA VAL A 294 4.68 -6.66 -10.04
C VAL A 294 4.88 -7.76 -9.00
N TYR A 295 4.96 -7.38 -7.73
CA TYR A 295 4.99 -8.27 -6.58
C TYR A 295 3.65 -8.33 -5.86
N PHE A 296 2.95 -7.20 -5.73
CA PHE A 296 1.66 -7.15 -5.07
C PHE A 296 0.68 -6.30 -5.86
N ASP A 297 -0.54 -6.81 -5.99
CA ASP A 297 -1.61 -6.12 -6.70
C ASP A 297 -2.39 -5.18 -5.78
N ARG A 298 -2.95 -4.11 -6.36
CA ARG A 298 -3.91 -3.26 -5.65
C ARG A 298 -5.08 -4.12 -5.17
N GLY A 299 -5.47 -3.96 -3.92
CA GLY A 299 -6.53 -4.73 -3.29
C GLY A 299 -6.06 -6.00 -2.58
N GLU A 300 -4.79 -6.39 -2.74
CA GLU A 300 -4.26 -7.62 -2.13
C GLU A 300 -4.29 -7.51 -0.59
N PRO A 301 -4.79 -8.54 0.12
CA PRO A 301 -4.87 -8.54 1.58
C PRO A 301 -3.48 -8.55 2.24
N LEU A 302 -3.28 -7.71 3.26
CA LEU A 302 -2.05 -7.66 4.05
C LEU A 302 -2.15 -8.48 5.35
N PRO A 303 -1.10 -9.21 5.77
CA PRO A 303 0.27 -9.16 5.26
C PRO A 303 0.45 -10.00 3.98
N ALA A 304 1.38 -9.58 3.12
CA ALA A 304 1.67 -10.24 1.86
C ALA A 304 3.18 -10.45 1.68
N ARG A 305 3.58 -11.60 1.14
CA ARG A 305 4.99 -11.93 0.85
C ARG A 305 5.10 -12.61 -0.50
N ARG A 306 5.99 -12.14 -1.37
CA ARG A 306 6.29 -12.80 -2.66
C ARG A 306 7.78 -12.79 -2.95
N THR A 307 8.22 -13.83 -3.67
CA THR A 307 9.61 -14.02 -4.09
C THR A 307 9.63 -14.27 -5.59
N PHE A 308 10.51 -13.58 -6.31
CA PHE A 308 10.81 -13.82 -7.71
C PHE A 308 12.32 -13.97 -7.92
N ARG A 309 12.67 -14.73 -8.96
CA ARG A 309 14.05 -14.88 -9.41
C ARG A 309 14.31 -13.93 -10.58
N HIS A 310 15.27 -13.04 -10.39
CA HIS A 310 15.77 -12.07 -11.37
C HIS A 310 17.19 -12.42 -11.78
N HIS A 311 17.74 -11.68 -12.74
CA HIS A 311 19.15 -11.79 -13.10
C HIS A 311 19.82 -10.43 -13.13
N THR A 312 21.10 -10.37 -12.75
CA THR A 312 21.90 -9.14 -12.86
C THR A 312 22.10 -8.76 -14.33
N VAL A 313 22.17 -7.46 -14.61
CA VAL A 313 22.49 -6.94 -15.96
C VAL A 313 23.95 -6.55 -16.12
N GLU A 314 24.66 -6.34 -15.02
CA GLU A 314 26.05 -5.93 -14.99
C GLU A 314 26.83 -6.71 -13.91
N THR A 315 28.15 -6.77 -14.10
CA THR A 315 29.04 -7.42 -13.15
C THR A 315 29.30 -6.49 -11.98
N VAL A 316 29.15 -7.00 -10.76
CA VAL A 316 29.47 -6.31 -9.51
C VAL A 316 30.75 -6.90 -8.95
N ALA A 317 31.87 -6.18 -9.12
CA ALA A 317 33.17 -6.63 -8.64
C ALA A 317 33.24 -6.58 -7.11
N ALA A 318 33.66 -7.68 -6.48
CA ALA A 318 33.87 -7.71 -5.04
C ALA A 318 35.04 -6.80 -4.63
N GLY A 319 34.90 -6.08 -3.52
CA GLY A 319 35.91 -5.16 -2.99
C GLY A 319 35.98 -3.80 -3.69
N SER A 320 35.12 -3.52 -4.66
CA SER A 320 35.01 -2.20 -5.32
C SER A 320 33.87 -1.37 -4.72
N ASP A 321 34.14 -0.10 -4.41
CA ASP A 321 33.10 0.88 -4.03
C ASP A 321 32.39 1.47 -5.26
N ASP A 322 33.00 1.38 -6.45
CA ASP A 322 32.48 1.93 -7.70
C ASP A 322 31.41 1.02 -8.34
N CYS A 323 31.36 -0.25 -7.96
CA CYS A 323 30.40 -1.22 -8.48
C CYS A 323 29.21 -1.36 -7.51
N LEU A 324 28.01 -1.04 -7.99
CA LEU A 324 26.79 -1.04 -7.20
C LEU A 324 25.63 -1.69 -7.97
N LEU A 325 25.01 -2.71 -7.36
CA LEU A 325 23.77 -3.29 -7.85
C LEU A 325 22.59 -2.56 -7.19
N LYS A 326 21.82 -1.84 -8.00
CA LYS A 326 20.60 -1.15 -7.58
C LYS A 326 19.38 -2.01 -7.88
N ILE A 327 18.51 -2.17 -6.88
CA ILE A 327 17.23 -2.87 -6.99
C ILE A 327 16.13 -1.86 -6.60
N PRO A 328 15.61 -1.08 -7.56
CA PRO A 328 14.62 -0.04 -7.28
C PRO A 328 13.25 -0.65 -7.10
N ILE A 329 12.59 -0.33 -5.98
CA ILE A 329 11.24 -0.75 -5.66
C ILE A 329 10.31 0.41 -5.99
N VAL A 330 9.28 0.13 -6.77
CA VAL A 330 8.34 1.13 -7.26
C VAL A 330 6.91 0.82 -6.84
N GLN A 331 6.11 1.88 -6.69
CA GLN A 331 4.68 1.82 -6.41
C GLN A 331 3.95 2.60 -7.50
N GLY A 332 2.93 2.02 -8.09
CA GLY A 332 2.19 2.65 -9.19
C GLY A 332 1.44 1.64 -10.04
N GLU A 333 0.52 2.15 -10.85
CA GLU A 333 -0.36 1.33 -11.67
C GLU A 333 0.12 1.19 -13.13
N PHE A 334 1.17 1.93 -13.50
CA PHE A 334 1.78 1.87 -14.83
C PHE A 334 2.66 0.63 -14.99
N GLU A 335 2.77 0.13 -16.22
CA GLU A 335 3.66 -0.98 -16.55
C GLU A 335 5.13 -0.54 -16.60
N ARG A 336 5.37 0.76 -16.82
CA ARG A 336 6.71 1.33 -16.94
C ARG A 336 7.20 1.98 -15.64
N ALA A 337 8.44 1.65 -15.27
CA ALA A 337 9.04 2.03 -14.00
C ALA A 337 9.19 3.55 -13.83
N HIS A 338 9.64 4.27 -14.86
CA HIS A 338 9.79 5.75 -14.80
C HIS A 338 8.46 6.51 -14.64
N LEU A 339 7.32 5.87 -14.92
CA LEU A 339 5.97 6.43 -14.67
C LEU A 339 5.45 6.06 -13.26
N CYS A 340 6.14 5.13 -12.58
CA CYS A 340 5.83 4.73 -11.22
C CYS A 340 6.68 5.51 -10.21
N ARG A 341 6.16 5.63 -8.99
CA ARG A 341 6.87 6.25 -7.88
C ARG A 341 7.97 5.33 -7.38
N LEU A 342 9.20 5.82 -7.28
CA LEU A 342 10.27 5.14 -6.56
C LEU A 342 10.00 5.19 -5.04
N VAL A 343 9.80 4.01 -4.42
CA VAL A 343 9.60 3.85 -2.97
C VAL A 343 10.94 3.83 -2.23
N GLY A 344 11.89 3.08 -2.78
CA GLY A 344 13.21 2.89 -2.21
C GLY A 344 14.07 2.06 -3.15
N THR A 345 15.36 1.96 -2.84
CA THR A 345 16.31 1.18 -3.65
C THR A 345 17.12 0.31 -2.71
N LEU A 346 17.04 -1.01 -2.88
CA LEU A 346 17.97 -1.92 -2.23
C LEU A 346 19.32 -1.81 -2.96
N GLU A 347 20.33 -1.29 -2.25
CA GLU A 347 21.67 -1.06 -2.78
C GLU A 347 22.63 -2.15 -2.29
N ILE A 348 23.22 -2.92 -3.21
CA ILE A 348 24.24 -3.93 -2.89
C ILE A 348 25.57 -3.48 -3.45
N ARG A 349 26.50 -3.08 -2.57
CA ARG A 349 27.80 -2.53 -2.96
C ARG A 349 28.85 -3.63 -3.12
N GLY A 350 29.75 -3.47 -4.07
CA GLY A 350 30.83 -4.43 -4.33
C GLY A 350 31.70 -4.72 -3.10
N ARG A 351 31.95 -3.71 -2.25
CA ARG A 351 32.67 -3.87 -0.97
C ARG A 351 32.00 -4.81 0.04
N GLU A 352 30.69 -5.03 -0.06
CA GLU A 352 29.93 -5.89 0.84
C GLU A 352 29.86 -7.34 0.33
N LEU A 353 30.27 -7.58 -0.92
CA LEU A 353 30.22 -8.90 -1.54
C LEU A 353 31.37 -9.80 -1.07
N LYS A 354 31.05 -11.05 -0.71
CA LYS A 354 32.04 -12.11 -0.48
C LYS A 354 32.76 -12.57 -1.75
N GLY A 355 32.18 -12.31 -2.93
CA GLY A 355 32.72 -12.71 -4.23
C GLY A 355 32.09 -11.92 -5.37
N THR A 356 32.79 -11.81 -6.49
CA THR A 356 32.31 -11.05 -7.67
C THR A 356 31.06 -11.71 -8.24
N VAL A 357 30.03 -10.89 -8.46
CA VAL A 357 28.75 -11.33 -9.03
C VAL A 357 28.76 -10.97 -10.51
N PRO A 358 28.85 -11.94 -11.44
CA PRO A 358 28.89 -11.65 -12.86
C PRO A 358 27.54 -11.13 -13.37
N ALA A 359 27.56 -10.42 -14.50
CA ALA A 359 26.34 -10.12 -15.24
C ALA A 359 25.62 -11.42 -15.64
N GLY A 360 24.29 -11.44 -15.48
CA GLY A 360 23.45 -12.61 -15.69
C GLY A 360 23.35 -13.56 -14.49
N ALA A 361 24.00 -13.25 -13.36
CA ALA A 361 23.89 -14.04 -12.13
C ALA A 361 22.46 -13.98 -11.56
N PRO A 362 21.93 -15.09 -11.01
CA PRO A 362 20.60 -15.12 -10.42
C PRO A 362 20.53 -14.31 -9.13
N VAL A 363 19.40 -13.64 -8.93
CA VAL A 363 19.06 -12.91 -7.69
C VAL A 363 17.67 -13.34 -7.25
N GLU A 364 17.56 -13.96 -6.07
CA GLU A 364 16.26 -14.28 -5.47
C GLU A 364 15.80 -13.12 -4.60
N LEU A 365 14.86 -12.33 -5.11
CA LEU A 365 14.36 -11.14 -4.46
C LEU A 365 12.99 -11.41 -3.84
N THR A 366 12.90 -11.23 -2.53
CA THR A 366 11.68 -11.33 -1.74
C THR A 366 11.25 -9.95 -1.27
N LEU A 367 9.99 -9.61 -1.52
CA LEU A 367 9.33 -8.47 -0.89
C LEU A 367 8.31 -9.00 0.13
N GLU A 368 8.21 -8.32 1.27
CA GLU A 368 7.23 -8.61 2.31
C GLU A 368 6.61 -7.31 2.81
N LEU A 369 5.28 -7.24 2.82
CA LEU A 369 4.50 -6.19 3.45
C LEU A 369 3.76 -6.72 4.66
N ASP A 370 3.88 -6.00 5.78
CA ASP A 370 3.09 -6.26 6.96
C ASP A 370 1.74 -5.51 6.96
N ARG A 371 0.94 -5.73 8.00
CA ARG A 371 -0.37 -5.05 8.19
C ARG A 371 -0.23 -3.54 8.45
N GLY A 372 0.95 -3.07 8.84
CA GLY A 372 1.26 -1.65 9.06
C GLY A 372 1.69 -0.92 7.80
N GLY A 373 1.90 -1.63 6.68
CA GLY A 373 2.42 -1.07 5.44
C GLY A 373 3.95 -0.93 5.44
N ASN A 374 4.66 -1.60 6.35
CA ASN A 374 6.11 -1.69 6.29
C ASN A 374 6.50 -2.67 5.19
N LEU A 375 7.37 -2.23 4.29
CA LEU A 375 7.93 -3.08 3.25
C LEU A 375 9.36 -3.47 3.65
N SER A 376 9.67 -4.77 3.58
CA SER A 376 11.04 -5.26 3.61
C SER A 376 11.40 -5.89 2.27
N ALA A 377 12.62 -5.60 1.82
CA ALA A 377 13.22 -6.17 0.64
C ALA A 377 14.41 -7.04 1.04
N ARG A 378 14.43 -8.27 0.54
CA ARG A 378 15.50 -9.23 0.78
C ARG A 378 15.99 -9.79 -0.54
N ALA A 379 17.27 -9.60 -0.86
CA ALA A 379 17.91 -10.22 -2.01
C ALA A 379 18.88 -11.31 -1.55
N LEU A 380 18.70 -12.54 -2.04
CA LEU A 380 19.67 -13.62 -1.95
C LEU A 380 20.43 -13.73 -3.27
N LEU A 381 21.76 -13.73 -3.19
CA LEU A 381 22.67 -14.02 -4.30
C LEU A 381 23.17 -15.47 -4.15
N PRO A 382 22.57 -16.45 -4.86
CA PRO A 382 22.86 -17.87 -4.65
C PRO A 382 24.32 -18.24 -4.96
N ASP A 383 24.93 -17.60 -5.95
CA ASP A 383 26.29 -17.90 -6.41
C ASP A 383 27.36 -17.65 -5.33
N ILE A 384 27.07 -16.76 -4.38
CA ILE A 384 27.97 -16.41 -3.27
C ILE A 384 27.37 -16.70 -1.88
N ASP A 385 26.20 -17.33 -1.85
CA ASP A 385 25.41 -17.63 -0.64
C ASP A 385 25.37 -16.45 0.35
N GLN A 386 24.91 -15.31 -0.15
CA GLN A 386 24.86 -14.06 0.62
C GLN A 386 23.50 -13.38 0.49
N VAL A 387 22.98 -12.94 1.64
CA VAL A 387 21.69 -12.26 1.76
C VAL A 387 21.91 -10.80 2.11
N PHE A 388 21.15 -9.93 1.46
CA PHE A 388 21.07 -8.50 1.73
C PHE A 388 19.63 -8.17 2.08
N GLU A 389 19.44 -7.43 3.17
CA GLU A 389 18.12 -7.00 3.63
C GLU A 389 18.14 -5.49 3.83
N GLU A 390 17.15 -4.81 3.26
CA GLU A 390 16.91 -3.39 3.49
C GLU A 390 15.42 -3.19 3.75
N ILE A 391 15.12 -2.36 4.75
CA ILE A 391 13.75 -2.03 5.13
C ILE A 391 13.42 -0.70 4.45
N ALA A 392 12.42 -0.72 3.57
CA ALA A 392 11.89 0.47 2.92
C ALA A 392 10.52 0.79 3.52
N HIS A 393 10.35 1.97 4.11
CA HIS A 393 9.05 2.36 4.65
C HIS A 393 8.13 2.84 3.52
N LEU A 394 7.08 2.07 3.21
CA LEU A 394 6.04 2.45 2.25
C LEU A 394 5.04 3.42 2.87
N LEU A 395 4.76 3.23 4.16
CA LEU A 395 4.04 4.14 5.03
C LEU A 395 4.78 4.15 6.37
N VAL A 396 5.18 5.32 6.84
CA VAL A 396 5.76 5.43 8.17
C VAL A 396 4.64 5.24 9.22
N PRO A 397 4.71 4.23 10.11
CA PRO A 397 3.69 4.01 11.12
C PRO A 397 3.71 5.06 12.23
N GLU A 398 4.87 5.63 12.53
CA GLU A 398 5.10 6.49 13.69
C GLU A 398 5.28 7.96 13.30
N ALA A 399 4.69 8.88 14.06
CA ALA A 399 4.93 10.32 13.92
C ALA A 399 6.24 10.74 14.59
N SER A 400 7.30 9.95 14.43
CA SER A 400 8.61 10.31 15.00
C SER A 400 9.22 11.45 14.16
N HIS A 401 9.90 12.39 14.79
CA HIS A 401 10.50 13.52 14.09
C HIS A 401 11.41 13.08 12.92
N ALA A 402 12.27 12.07 13.13
CA ALA A 402 13.15 11.52 12.10
C ALA A 402 12.38 11.03 10.86
N SER A 403 11.25 10.37 11.07
CA SER A 403 10.45 9.79 10.00
C SER A 403 9.61 10.83 9.23
N LEU A 404 9.11 11.85 9.94
CA LEU A 404 8.43 13.00 9.34
C LEU A 404 9.39 13.79 8.47
N THR A 405 10.59 14.05 8.97
CA THR A 405 11.66 14.73 8.21
C THR A 405 12.04 13.93 6.97
N ALA A 406 12.21 12.61 7.07
CA ALA A 406 12.51 11.76 5.91
C ALA A 406 11.40 11.81 4.84
N SER A 407 10.13 11.73 5.28
CA SER A 407 8.95 11.80 4.39
C SER A 407 8.80 13.17 3.73
N PHE A 408 9.08 14.23 4.47
CA PHE A 408 9.10 15.60 3.98
C PHE A 408 10.17 15.81 2.90
N SER A 409 11.41 15.39 3.14
CA SER A 409 12.48 15.46 2.15
C SER A 409 12.19 14.61 0.90
N ALA A 410 11.52 13.47 1.04
CA ALA A 410 11.08 12.68 -0.10
C ALA A 410 10.01 13.40 -0.93
N THR A 411 9.02 14.01 -0.26
CA THR A 411 7.97 14.80 -0.90
C THR A 411 8.54 16.03 -1.62
N GLU A 412 9.52 16.70 -1.03
CA GLU A 412 10.22 17.83 -1.64
C GLU A 412 10.92 17.43 -2.95
N ARG A 413 11.71 16.35 -2.92
CA ARG A 413 12.38 15.83 -4.12
C ARG A 413 11.37 15.51 -5.22
N ARG A 414 10.21 14.94 -4.86
CA ARG A 414 9.11 14.64 -5.79
C ARG A 414 8.52 15.91 -6.41
N LEU A 415 8.17 16.91 -5.59
CA LEU A 415 7.65 18.20 -6.04
C LEU A 415 8.62 18.86 -7.05
N GLN A 416 9.92 18.89 -6.74
CA GLN A 416 10.96 19.49 -7.60
C GLN A 416 11.14 18.72 -8.93
N ALA A 417 11.12 17.39 -8.88
CA ALA A 417 11.21 16.55 -10.07
C ALA A 417 10.01 16.79 -10.98
N MET A 418 8.78 16.79 -10.43
CA MET A 418 7.56 17.08 -11.19
C MET A 418 7.57 18.48 -11.79
N ARG A 419 7.96 19.49 -11.02
CA ARG A 419 8.06 20.88 -11.50
C ARG A 419 9.01 21.00 -12.69
N THR A 420 10.16 20.33 -12.61
CA THR A 420 11.15 20.29 -13.70
C THR A 420 10.56 19.66 -14.97
N ARG A 421 9.80 18.57 -14.82
CA ARG A 421 9.15 17.88 -15.94
C ARG A 421 8.00 18.70 -16.53
N ALA A 422 7.13 19.25 -15.69
CA ALA A 422 6.03 20.13 -16.11
C ALA A 422 6.55 21.37 -16.86
N PHE A 423 7.67 21.96 -16.41
CA PHE A 423 8.31 23.08 -17.10
C PHE A 423 8.85 22.68 -18.48
N ARG A 424 9.55 21.55 -18.59
CA ARG A 424 10.03 21.03 -19.89
C ARG A 424 8.86 20.72 -20.85
N GLY A 425 7.77 20.17 -20.32
CA GLY A 425 6.55 19.88 -21.04
C GLY A 425 5.66 21.10 -21.32
N ARG A 426 6.03 22.30 -20.85
CA ARG A 426 5.25 23.54 -20.97
C ARG A 426 3.81 23.43 -20.41
N LEU A 427 3.64 22.71 -19.30
CA LEU A 427 2.36 22.44 -18.66
C LEU A 427 1.99 23.54 -17.65
N GLY A 428 1.56 24.70 -18.16
CA GLY A 428 1.25 25.89 -17.34
C GLY A 428 0.27 25.61 -16.19
N GLU A 429 -0.82 24.90 -16.47
CA GLU A 429 -1.84 24.58 -15.46
C GLU A 429 -1.29 23.66 -14.36
N VAL A 430 -0.47 22.68 -14.71
CA VAL A 430 0.18 21.79 -13.73
C VAL A 430 1.21 22.57 -12.89
N ILE A 431 1.92 23.52 -13.49
CA ILE A 431 2.87 24.39 -12.77
C ILE A 431 2.12 25.25 -11.75
N GLU A 432 0.99 25.85 -12.11
CA GLU A 432 0.15 26.62 -11.17
C GLU A 432 -0.37 25.75 -10.03
N GLN A 433 -0.83 24.52 -10.34
CA GLN A 433 -1.29 23.58 -9.31
C GLN A 433 -0.15 23.14 -8.39
N LEU A 434 1.05 22.88 -8.92
CA LEU A 434 2.24 22.58 -8.11
C LEU A 434 2.67 23.78 -7.25
N ASP A 435 2.57 25.00 -7.77
CA ASP A 435 2.88 26.22 -7.02
C ASP A 435 1.89 26.44 -5.86
N ALA A 436 0.61 26.11 -6.04
CA ALA A 436 -0.38 26.15 -4.97
C ALA A 436 -0.06 25.17 -3.80
N LEU A 437 0.69 24.09 -4.06
CA LEU A 437 1.09 23.14 -3.02
C LEU A 437 2.28 23.64 -2.17
N VAL A 438 3.01 24.66 -2.62
CA VAL A 438 4.22 25.15 -1.94
C VAL A 438 3.90 25.68 -0.54
N ASP A 439 2.78 26.38 -0.36
CA ASP A 439 2.39 26.90 0.95
C ASP A 439 1.97 25.80 1.91
N THR A 440 1.28 24.78 1.40
CA THR A 440 0.94 23.56 2.16
C THR A 440 2.22 22.82 2.58
N TYR A 441 3.19 22.69 1.67
CA TYR A 441 4.50 22.11 1.96
C TYR A 441 5.25 22.88 3.05
N LYS A 442 5.34 24.22 2.96
CA LYS A 442 5.94 25.05 4.01
C LYS A 442 5.22 24.93 5.35
N ALA A 443 3.90 24.74 5.34
CA ALA A 443 3.14 24.50 6.56
C ALA A 443 3.54 23.16 7.22
N VAL A 444 3.82 22.11 6.43
CA VAL A 444 4.36 20.85 6.96
C VAL A 444 5.70 21.05 7.62
N GLU A 445 6.62 21.78 6.99
CA GLU A 445 7.94 22.06 7.56
C GLU A 445 7.83 22.68 8.96
N ARG A 446 6.95 23.68 9.10
CA ARG A 446 6.64 24.34 10.36
C ARG A 446 6.06 23.37 11.39
N ASP A 447 5.10 22.53 10.98
CA ASP A 447 4.48 21.54 11.86
C ASP A 447 5.50 20.48 12.34
N ILE A 448 6.46 20.07 11.50
CA ILE A 448 7.55 19.15 11.86
C ILE A 448 8.50 19.81 12.87
N ALA A 449 8.82 21.09 12.69
CA ALA A 449 9.64 21.85 13.62
C ALA A 449 8.95 22.03 14.99
N ALA A 450 7.66 22.34 15.00
CA ALA A 450 6.85 22.41 16.23
C ALA A 450 6.80 21.06 16.95
N ALA A 451 6.69 19.96 16.20
CA ALA A 451 6.75 18.61 16.76
C ALA A 451 8.08 18.29 17.44
N ALA A 452 9.20 18.75 16.86
CA ALA A 452 10.52 18.62 17.49
C ALA A 452 10.62 19.41 18.82
N GLY A 453 9.88 20.52 18.93
CA GLY A 453 9.72 21.31 20.14
C GLY A 453 8.79 20.70 21.20
N GLY A 454 8.26 19.49 20.98
CA GLY A 454 7.40 18.76 21.93
C GLY A 454 5.90 18.87 21.64
N ASP A 455 5.49 19.47 20.52
CA ASP A 455 4.09 19.50 20.11
C ASP A 455 3.69 18.22 19.36
N ALA A 456 3.23 17.22 20.11
CA ALA A 456 2.79 15.94 19.54
C ALA A 456 1.62 16.09 18.54
N ASP A 457 0.79 17.13 18.70
CA ASP A 457 -0.32 17.42 17.79
C ASP A 457 0.17 17.97 16.45
N ALA A 458 1.19 18.83 16.46
CA ALA A 458 1.86 19.28 15.26
C ALA A 458 2.51 18.11 14.49
N GLY A 459 3.07 17.12 15.19
CA GLY A 459 3.62 15.91 14.55
C GLY A 459 2.55 15.07 13.84
N LEU A 460 1.39 14.89 14.46
CA LEU A 460 0.25 14.22 13.84
C LEU A 460 -0.32 15.02 12.66
N LYS A 461 -0.35 16.35 12.76
CA LYS A 461 -0.78 17.25 11.68
C LYS A 461 0.17 17.21 10.49
N ALA A 462 1.49 17.29 10.72
CA ALA A 462 2.52 17.15 9.70
C ALA A 462 2.38 15.82 8.95
N ARG A 463 2.24 14.71 9.68
CA ARG A 463 2.00 13.38 9.09
C ARG A 463 0.79 13.38 8.16
N ARG A 464 -0.32 13.93 8.65
CA ARG A 464 -1.56 14.10 7.89
C ARG A 464 -1.21 14.82 6.60
N THR A 465 -0.67 16.03 6.68
CA THR A 465 -0.49 16.93 5.53
C THR A 465 0.47 16.36 4.49
N LEU A 466 1.48 15.60 4.92
CA LEU A 466 2.32 14.81 4.02
C LEU A 466 1.53 13.79 3.20
N LEU A 467 0.57 13.06 3.79
CA LEU A 467 -0.28 12.12 3.05
C LEU A 467 -1.20 12.83 2.03
N GLU A 468 -1.68 14.04 2.34
CA GLU A 468 -2.50 14.82 1.41
C GLU A 468 -1.68 15.36 0.24
N LEU A 469 -0.50 15.93 0.54
CA LEU A 469 0.46 16.34 -0.49
C LEU A 469 0.81 15.16 -1.39
N ASP A 470 1.03 13.98 -0.81
CA ASP A 470 1.35 12.77 -1.57
C ASP A 470 0.22 12.38 -2.54
N ALA A 471 -1.03 12.44 -2.10
CA ALA A 471 -2.22 12.15 -2.91
C ALA A 471 -2.54 13.26 -3.94
N GLN A 472 -2.15 14.51 -3.69
CA GLN A 472 -2.28 15.61 -4.63
C GLN A 472 -1.21 15.52 -5.72
N LEU A 473 0.06 15.33 -5.35
CA LEU A 473 1.17 15.12 -6.28
C LEU A 473 0.89 13.92 -7.18
N GLU A 474 0.29 12.87 -6.64
CA GLU A 474 -0.11 11.69 -7.40
C GLU A 474 -1.16 11.96 -8.48
N ARG A 475 -2.13 12.84 -8.23
CA ARG A 475 -3.08 13.27 -9.26
C ARG A 475 -2.40 14.11 -10.34
N LEU A 476 -1.44 14.94 -9.94
CA LEU A 476 -0.67 15.79 -10.85
C LEU A 476 0.29 14.97 -11.72
N GLU A 477 0.83 13.85 -11.23
CA GLU A 477 1.74 12.99 -12.01
C GLU A 477 1.09 12.52 -13.30
N GLY A 478 -0.16 12.03 -13.25
CA GLY A 478 -0.87 11.63 -14.47
C GLY A 478 -0.98 12.75 -15.51
N GLN A 479 -1.12 14.01 -15.07
CA GLN A 479 -1.16 15.17 -15.96
C GLN A 479 0.22 15.53 -16.52
N VAL A 480 1.28 15.32 -15.75
CA VAL A 480 2.68 15.50 -16.20
C VAL A 480 3.03 14.48 -17.28
N GLU A 481 2.58 13.23 -17.14
CA GLU A 481 2.85 12.15 -18.11
C GLU A 481 2.01 12.26 -19.39
N TRP A 482 0.82 12.85 -19.30
CA TRP A 482 -0.17 12.85 -20.37
C TRP A 482 0.33 13.28 -21.76
N PRO A 483 1.12 14.36 -21.91
CA PRO A 483 1.57 14.80 -23.23
C PRO A 483 2.51 13.81 -23.89
N GLU A 484 3.48 13.26 -23.15
CA GLU A 484 4.43 12.25 -23.65
C GLU A 484 3.67 10.99 -24.05
N LEU A 485 2.73 10.56 -23.19
CA LEU A 485 1.91 9.38 -23.44
C LEU A 485 1.01 9.54 -24.68
N LYS A 486 0.46 10.74 -24.91
CA LYS A 486 -0.37 11.05 -26.07
C LYS A 486 0.42 11.08 -27.37
N GLU A 487 1.63 11.65 -27.37
CA GLU A 487 2.52 11.59 -28.54
C GLU A 487 2.93 10.16 -28.85
N GLU A 488 3.28 9.39 -27.80
CA GLU A 488 3.63 7.97 -27.92
C GLU A 488 2.45 7.14 -28.45
N ALA A 489 1.24 7.39 -27.95
CA ALA A 489 0.02 6.72 -28.38
C ALA A 489 -0.24 6.90 -29.88
N ARG A 490 -0.14 8.15 -30.37
CA ARG A 490 -0.30 8.46 -31.80
C ARG A 490 0.70 7.70 -32.66
N TRP A 491 1.97 7.68 -32.24
CA TRP A 491 3.02 6.99 -32.98
C TRP A 491 2.81 5.47 -32.96
N LYS A 492 2.57 4.87 -31.79
CA LYS A 492 2.37 3.43 -31.64
C LYS A 492 1.15 2.93 -32.41
N LEU A 493 0.02 3.61 -32.31
CA LEU A 493 -1.21 3.22 -33.01
C LEU A 493 -1.02 3.31 -34.53
N ALA A 494 -0.42 4.40 -35.04
CA ALA A 494 -0.14 4.56 -36.47
C ALA A 494 0.86 3.51 -36.99
N TRP A 495 1.93 3.26 -36.23
CA TRP A 495 2.94 2.27 -36.58
C TRP A 495 2.37 0.85 -36.59
N SER A 496 1.58 0.49 -35.58
CA SER A 496 0.93 -0.82 -35.49
C SER A 496 -0.09 -1.05 -36.59
N SER A 497 -0.93 -0.04 -36.86
CA SER A 497 -1.90 -0.08 -37.96
C SER A 497 -1.21 -0.37 -39.30
N HIS A 498 -0.10 0.32 -39.60
CA HIS A 498 0.65 0.09 -40.83
C HIS A 498 1.08 -1.37 -41.03
N TRP A 499 1.63 -2.01 -39.98
CA TRP A 499 2.10 -3.40 -40.09
C TRP A 499 0.97 -4.42 -40.07
N LEU A 500 -0.10 -4.16 -39.32
CA LEU A 500 -1.27 -5.02 -39.26
C LEU A 500 -2.08 -5.01 -40.57
N GLU A 501 -2.18 -3.87 -41.27
CA GLU A 501 -2.77 -3.82 -42.61
C GLU A 501 -2.02 -4.70 -43.61
N LYS A 502 -0.69 -4.79 -43.48
CA LYS A 502 0.17 -5.52 -44.43
C LYS A 502 0.31 -7.01 -44.10
N TYR A 503 0.38 -7.36 -42.81
CA TYR A 503 0.73 -8.71 -42.34
C TYR A 503 -0.10 -9.22 -41.16
N GLY A 504 -1.10 -8.47 -40.71
CA GLY A 504 -2.03 -8.87 -39.66
C GLY A 504 -3.04 -9.91 -40.17
N ASN A 505 -3.59 -10.69 -39.24
CA ASN A 505 -4.74 -11.56 -39.52
C ASN A 505 -6.04 -10.98 -38.94
N ASP A 506 -7.20 -11.53 -39.33
CA ASP A 506 -8.51 -11.04 -38.90
C ASP A 506 -8.68 -10.97 -37.37
N HIS A 507 -8.04 -11.87 -36.63
CA HIS A 507 -8.12 -11.85 -35.16
C HIS A 507 -7.28 -10.72 -34.57
N GLU A 508 -6.05 -10.54 -35.04
CA GLU A 508 -5.15 -9.45 -34.61
C GLU A 508 -5.71 -8.08 -34.98
N ASN A 509 -6.30 -7.95 -36.17
CA ASN A 509 -6.94 -6.70 -36.61
C ASN A 509 -8.13 -6.34 -35.70
N ARG A 510 -8.98 -7.31 -35.33
CA ARG A 510 -10.06 -7.09 -34.35
C ARG A 510 -9.53 -6.67 -32.98
N LEU A 511 -8.50 -7.36 -32.47
CA LEU A 511 -7.90 -7.01 -31.18
C LEU A 511 -7.27 -5.61 -31.20
N PHE A 512 -6.66 -5.23 -32.32
CA PHE A 512 -6.11 -3.88 -32.50
C PHE A 512 -7.20 -2.81 -32.56
N GLU A 513 -8.31 -3.05 -33.27
CA GLU A 513 -9.46 -2.14 -33.29
C GLU A 513 -10.05 -1.95 -31.89
N GLU A 514 -10.18 -3.04 -31.11
CA GLU A 514 -10.60 -2.98 -29.70
C GLU A 514 -9.62 -2.18 -28.85
N ALA A 515 -8.31 -2.38 -29.04
CA ALA A 515 -7.25 -1.66 -28.34
C ALA A 515 -7.26 -0.16 -28.67
N ALA A 516 -7.36 0.19 -29.96
CA ALA A 516 -7.43 1.57 -30.43
C ALA A 516 -8.68 2.27 -29.91
N ALA A 517 -9.85 1.62 -29.96
CA ALA A 517 -11.07 2.16 -29.37
C ALA A 517 -10.97 2.30 -27.84
N GLY A 518 -10.23 1.41 -27.18
CA GLY A 518 -9.88 1.53 -25.76
C GLY A 518 -9.01 2.75 -25.48
N ALA A 519 -7.96 2.95 -26.26
CA ALA A 519 -7.08 4.12 -26.19
C ALA A 519 -7.86 5.43 -26.40
N ASP A 520 -8.78 5.48 -27.37
CA ASP A 520 -9.64 6.65 -27.62
C ASP A 520 -10.62 6.95 -26.46
N ARG A 521 -11.10 5.92 -25.75
CA ARG A 521 -11.89 6.11 -24.53
C ARG A 521 -11.02 6.66 -23.41
N ALA A 522 -9.86 6.05 -23.18
CA ALA A 522 -8.90 6.51 -22.19
C ALA A 522 -8.43 7.96 -22.45
N GLU A 523 -8.23 8.35 -23.72
CA GLU A 523 -7.90 9.73 -24.09
C GLU A 523 -9.00 10.73 -23.70
N ARG A 524 -10.26 10.37 -23.93
CA ARG A 524 -11.42 11.21 -23.56
C ARG A 524 -11.63 11.31 -22.06
N GLU A 525 -11.36 10.23 -21.33
CA GLU A 525 -11.50 10.14 -19.87
C GLU A 525 -10.26 10.64 -19.12
N GLN A 526 -9.17 10.99 -19.83
CA GLN A 526 -7.87 11.33 -19.28
C GLN A 526 -7.28 10.25 -18.35
N ASP A 527 -7.54 8.98 -18.68
CA ASP A 527 -7.01 7.82 -17.95
C ASP A 527 -5.64 7.41 -18.53
N ALA A 528 -4.57 7.90 -17.91
CA ALA A 528 -3.20 7.61 -18.33
C ALA A 528 -2.83 6.13 -18.20
N VAL A 529 -3.37 5.43 -17.19
CA VAL A 529 -3.03 4.02 -16.94
C VAL A 529 -3.66 3.15 -18.01
N GLU A 530 -4.95 3.37 -18.29
CA GLU A 530 -5.63 2.62 -19.34
C GLU A 530 -5.09 2.97 -20.73
N LEU A 531 -4.73 4.23 -20.99
CA LEU A 531 -4.10 4.62 -22.26
C LEU A 531 -2.78 3.88 -22.48
N GLU A 532 -1.89 3.82 -21.47
CA GLU A 532 -0.63 3.07 -21.55
C GLU A 532 -0.88 1.59 -21.85
N ARG A 533 -1.81 0.97 -21.13
CA ARG A 533 -2.14 -0.46 -21.30
C ARG A 533 -2.61 -0.76 -22.73
N GLN A 534 -3.49 0.08 -23.27
CA GLN A 534 -4.06 -0.09 -24.60
C GLN A 534 -3.02 0.11 -25.71
N ILE A 535 -2.17 1.13 -25.61
CA ILE A 535 -1.14 1.39 -26.62
C ILE A 535 -0.01 0.35 -26.57
N SER A 536 0.29 -0.22 -25.40
CA SER A 536 1.23 -1.35 -25.28
C SER A 536 0.68 -2.60 -25.97
N MET A 537 -0.59 -2.95 -25.73
CA MET A 537 -1.24 -4.08 -26.41
C MET A 537 -1.28 -3.88 -27.93
N ALA A 538 -1.63 -2.68 -28.40
CA ALA A 538 -1.62 -2.34 -29.82
C ALA A 538 -0.21 -2.43 -30.42
N TYR A 539 0.82 -1.97 -29.70
CA TYR A 539 2.21 -2.05 -30.14
C TYR A 539 2.69 -3.49 -30.25
N ASP A 540 2.36 -4.36 -29.29
CA ASP A 540 2.75 -5.78 -29.34
C ASP A 540 2.12 -6.51 -30.53
N LEU A 541 0.86 -6.22 -30.85
CA LEU A 541 0.19 -6.75 -32.05
C LEU A 541 0.87 -6.28 -33.33
N GLY A 542 1.15 -4.98 -33.44
CA GLY A 542 1.88 -4.38 -34.55
C GLY A 542 3.29 -4.97 -34.70
N PHE A 543 3.99 -5.19 -33.58
CA PHE A 543 5.32 -5.76 -33.58
C PHE A 543 5.33 -7.21 -34.06
N ASN A 544 4.36 -8.01 -33.64
CA ASN A 544 4.20 -9.37 -34.15
C ASN A 544 3.91 -9.41 -35.65
N ALA A 545 3.12 -8.46 -36.16
CA ALA A 545 2.90 -8.31 -37.60
C ALA A 545 4.17 -7.86 -38.34
N PHE A 546 4.91 -6.89 -37.79
CA PHE A 546 6.21 -6.46 -38.31
C PHE A 546 7.20 -7.62 -38.44
N LEU A 547 7.28 -8.52 -37.45
CA LEU A 547 8.16 -9.70 -37.50
C LEU A 547 7.86 -10.65 -38.67
N ARG A 548 6.71 -10.52 -39.35
CA ARG A 548 6.38 -11.28 -40.57
C ARG A 548 7.00 -10.69 -41.82
N ASP A 549 7.36 -9.41 -41.82
CA ASP A 549 8.06 -8.77 -42.93
C ASP A 549 9.40 -9.48 -43.23
N PRO A 550 9.71 -9.74 -44.52
CA PRO A 550 10.97 -10.40 -44.89
C PRO A 550 12.23 -9.68 -44.42
N GLU A 551 12.20 -8.34 -44.35
CA GLU A 551 13.34 -7.50 -43.98
C GLU A 551 13.45 -7.25 -42.47
N ALA A 552 12.43 -7.62 -41.68
CA ALA A 552 12.41 -7.39 -40.24
C ALA A 552 13.58 -8.08 -39.52
N TRP A 553 13.76 -9.39 -39.70
CA TRP A 553 14.82 -10.13 -39.01
C TRP A 553 16.24 -9.72 -39.42
N PRO A 554 16.54 -9.48 -40.72
CA PRO A 554 17.80 -8.86 -41.13
C PRO A 554 18.06 -7.51 -40.45
N ALA A 555 17.08 -6.60 -40.43
CA ALA A 555 17.23 -5.29 -39.80
C ALA A 555 17.44 -5.39 -38.27
N LEU A 556 16.67 -6.26 -37.59
CA LEU A 556 16.82 -6.52 -36.16
C LEU A 556 18.17 -7.17 -35.83
N PHE A 557 18.68 -8.03 -36.71
CA PHE A 557 20.00 -8.64 -36.56
C PHE A 557 21.11 -7.59 -36.64
N GLU A 558 21.10 -6.72 -37.65
CA GLU A 558 22.13 -5.68 -37.80
C GLU A 558 22.16 -4.74 -36.58
N ASN A 559 20.99 -4.34 -36.07
CA ASN A 559 20.90 -3.54 -34.84
C ASN A 559 21.49 -4.29 -33.63
N ALA A 560 21.13 -5.55 -33.45
CA ALA A 560 21.61 -6.34 -32.31
C ALA A 560 23.10 -6.68 -32.44
N ALA A 561 23.61 -6.91 -33.65
CA ALA A 561 25.01 -7.16 -33.93
C ALA A 561 25.88 -5.92 -33.69
N ALA A 562 25.37 -4.72 -33.98
CA ALA A 562 26.05 -3.46 -33.68
C ALA A 562 26.28 -3.25 -32.18
N GLU A 563 25.43 -3.82 -31.33
CA GLU A 563 25.56 -3.73 -29.87
C GLU A 563 26.29 -4.93 -29.23
N ALA A 564 26.73 -5.92 -30.02
CA ALA A 564 27.28 -7.18 -29.51
C ALA A 564 28.51 -7.00 -28.60
N ASP A 565 29.31 -5.94 -28.81
CA ASP A 565 30.47 -5.61 -27.97
C ASP A 565 30.09 -5.15 -26.55
N ARG A 566 28.81 -4.88 -26.30
CA ARG A 566 28.27 -4.50 -24.99
C ARG A 566 27.66 -5.69 -24.25
N ALA A 567 27.62 -6.87 -24.86
CA ALA A 567 26.99 -8.05 -24.29
C ALA A 567 27.71 -8.54 -23.02
N HIS A 568 26.95 -9.15 -22.10
CA HIS A 568 27.54 -9.71 -20.88
C HIS A 568 28.36 -10.99 -21.10
N ASP A 569 28.18 -11.66 -22.25
CA ASP A 569 28.98 -12.81 -22.70
C ASP A 569 29.50 -12.52 -24.11
N LEU A 570 30.63 -11.80 -24.17
CA LEU A 570 31.29 -11.35 -25.41
C LEU A 570 31.62 -12.51 -26.37
N PRO A 571 32.29 -13.60 -25.94
CA PRO A 571 32.60 -14.71 -26.84
C PRO A 571 31.35 -15.33 -27.46
N ARG A 572 30.30 -15.52 -26.65
CA ARG A 572 29.04 -16.08 -27.13
C ARG A 572 28.27 -15.13 -28.04
N ALA A 573 28.30 -13.83 -27.75
CA ALA A 573 27.68 -12.81 -28.59
C ALA A 573 28.37 -12.73 -29.96
N HIS A 574 29.70 -12.72 -30.02
CA HIS A 574 30.45 -12.75 -31.28
C HIS A 574 30.19 -14.02 -32.08
N ALA A 575 30.16 -15.19 -31.43
CA ALA A 575 29.81 -16.44 -32.09
C ALA A 575 28.40 -16.41 -32.72
N LEU A 576 27.43 -15.81 -32.02
CA LEU A 576 26.07 -15.60 -32.53
C LEU A 576 26.04 -14.59 -33.68
N VAL A 577 26.85 -13.53 -33.65
CA VAL A 577 26.98 -12.58 -34.77
C VAL A 577 27.51 -13.28 -36.01
N ASP A 578 28.54 -14.13 -35.88
CA ASP A 578 29.06 -14.89 -37.01
C ASP A 578 28.03 -15.89 -37.57
N GLU A 579 27.31 -16.59 -36.69
CA GLU A 579 26.20 -17.48 -37.06
C GLU A 579 25.08 -16.71 -37.79
N GLY A 580 24.73 -15.52 -37.31
CA GLY A 580 23.72 -14.65 -37.89
C GLY A 580 24.12 -14.11 -39.26
N ARG A 581 25.36 -13.61 -39.41
CA ARG A 581 25.91 -13.18 -40.72
C ARG A 581 25.90 -14.32 -41.74
N ALA A 582 26.20 -15.54 -41.31
CA ALA A 582 26.08 -16.73 -42.17
C ALA A 582 24.63 -17.04 -42.54
N ALA A 583 23.69 -16.91 -41.61
CA ALA A 583 22.25 -17.09 -41.87
C ALA A 583 21.69 -16.04 -42.84
N VAL A 584 22.11 -14.76 -42.72
CA VAL A 584 21.75 -13.69 -43.66
C VAL A 584 22.24 -14.02 -45.07
N ARG A 585 23.52 -14.41 -45.23
CA ARG A 585 24.08 -14.82 -46.54
C ARG A 585 23.36 -16.02 -47.14
N ALA A 586 22.89 -16.95 -46.30
CA ALA A 586 22.19 -18.15 -46.73
C ALA A 586 20.67 -17.93 -46.96
N GLY A 587 20.12 -16.76 -46.60
CA GLY A 587 18.68 -16.53 -46.62
C GLY A 587 17.89 -17.38 -45.61
N ASP A 588 18.54 -17.94 -44.58
CA ASP A 588 17.90 -18.81 -43.59
C ASP A 588 17.25 -17.98 -42.48
N ARG A 589 16.01 -17.56 -42.75
CA ARG A 589 15.20 -16.75 -41.83
C ARG A 589 14.97 -17.41 -40.47
N ARG A 590 14.70 -18.72 -40.42
CA ARG A 590 14.41 -19.43 -39.15
C ARG A 590 15.64 -19.50 -38.26
N LYS A 591 16.81 -19.69 -38.87
CA LYS A 591 18.08 -19.63 -38.15
C LYS A 591 18.38 -18.22 -37.67
N LEU A 592 18.17 -17.21 -38.53
CA LEU A 592 18.37 -15.81 -38.17
C LEU A 592 17.49 -15.39 -36.99
N GLU A 593 16.20 -15.74 -37.00
CA GLU A 593 15.30 -15.49 -35.87
C GLU A 593 15.84 -16.06 -34.55
N ARG A 594 16.26 -17.33 -34.54
CA ARG A 594 16.81 -17.97 -33.33
C ARG A 594 18.08 -17.28 -32.85
N VAL A 595 18.94 -16.85 -33.78
CA VAL A 595 20.17 -16.12 -33.46
C VAL A 595 19.84 -14.77 -32.83
N VAL A 596 18.97 -13.96 -33.45
CA VAL A 596 18.58 -12.64 -32.93
C VAL A 596 17.98 -12.76 -31.54
N ARG A 597 17.07 -13.70 -31.31
CA ARG A 597 16.46 -13.92 -29.98
C ARG A 597 17.51 -14.26 -28.93
N LYS A 598 18.49 -15.12 -29.24
CA LYS A 598 19.61 -15.43 -28.34
C LYS A 598 20.49 -14.21 -28.11
N LEU A 599 20.79 -13.43 -29.15
CA LEU A 599 21.61 -12.24 -29.05
C LEU A 599 20.97 -11.19 -28.13
N TRP A 600 19.67 -10.93 -28.26
CA TRP A 600 18.91 -10.08 -27.34
C TRP A 600 19.00 -10.52 -25.88
N THR A 601 19.11 -11.83 -25.60
CA THR A 601 19.29 -12.29 -24.22
C THR A 601 20.65 -11.95 -23.64
N LEU A 602 21.64 -11.60 -24.47
CA LEU A 602 23.01 -11.26 -24.09
C LEU A 602 23.28 -9.75 -24.06
N LEU A 603 22.51 -8.98 -24.83
CA LEU A 603 22.65 -7.54 -24.91
C LEU A 603 22.14 -6.85 -23.62
N PRO A 604 22.82 -5.81 -23.15
CA PRO A 604 22.34 -5.01 -22.03
C PRO A 604 21.13 -4.18 -22.47
N ALA A 605 20.26 -3.81 -21.53
CA ALA A 605 19.23 -2.83 -21.80
C ALA A 605 19.86 -1.49 -22.20
N GLU A 606 19.21 -0.76 -23.12
CA GLU A 606 19.71 0.53 -23.58
C GLU A 606 19.98 1.48 -22.40
N ALA A 607 21.06 2.26 -22.46
CA ALA A 607 21.44 3.16 -21.37
C ALA A 607 20.32 4.14 -21.00
N ARG A 608 19.51 4.57 -21.98
CA ARG A 608 18.33 5.42 -21.77
C ARG A 608 17.21 4.68 -21.02
N GLN A 609 16.97 3.41 -21.33
CA GLN A 609 15.98 2.58 -20.62
C GLN A 609 16.43 2.29 -19.18
N ARG A 610 17.71 1.99 -18.97
CA ARG A 610 18.27 1.87 -17.62
C ARG A 610 18.12 3.15 -16.82
N GLN A 611 18.34 4.31 -17.43
CA GLN A 611 18.16 5.59 -16.74
C GLN A 611 16.69 5.83 -16.36
N ARG A 612 15.73 5.48 -17.24
CA ARG A 612 14.30 5.48 -16.94
C ARG A 612 13.96 4.51 -15.79
N ALA A 613 14.58 3.34 -15.77
CA ALA A 613 14.42 2.33 -14.72
C ALA A 613 15.20 2.60 -13.41
N PHE A 614 15.48 3.85 -13.06
CA PHE A 614 16.26 4.22 -11.87
C PHE A 614 17.62 3.52 -11.75
N GLN A 615 18.25 3.25 -12.90
CA GLN A 615 19.51 2.50 -13.03
C GLN A 615 19.42 1.05 -12.51
N SER A 616 18.23 0.44 -12.53
CA SER A 616 18.04 -0.95 -12.11
C SER A 616 19.09 -1.88 -12.70
N GLY A 617 19.65 -2.70 -11.82
CA GLY A 617 20.62 -3.73 -12.18
C GLY A 617 19.97 -5.11 -12.38
N LEU A 618 18.64 -5.20 -12.37
CA LEU A 618 17.90 -6.46 -12.57
C LEU A 618 17.20 -6.50 -13.93
N ARG A 619 17.01 -7.70 -14.47
CA ARG A 619 16.19 -7.97 -15.66
C ARG A 619 15.26 -9.16 -15.47
#